data_AF-A0A8J2IVY6-F1
#
_entry.id   AF-A0A8J2IVY6-F1
#
_cell.length_a   1.000
_cell.length_b   1.000
_cell.length_c   1.000
_cell.angle_alpha   90.00
_cell.angle_beta   90.00
_cell.angle_gamma   90.00
#
_symmetry.space_group_name_H-M   'P 1'
#
loop_
_entity.id
_entity.type
_entity.pdbx_description
1 polymer ?
#
loop_
_entity_poly.entity_id
_entity_poly.type
_entity_poly.pdbx_seq_one_letter_code
_entity_poly.pdbx_strand_id
1 'polypeptide(L)'
;MVSCTNCGLDAPLRCAGCKGAPSYNDGEELNASYCSRECQKVDWPRHKTACRKMKERKSLLRAVMLLKATMVSHREAQYNWNLIKIEPREKSLILKLSRKRCSPPKPIKFPDHLTSNVEHKEAALFKRMGLKTLCVLGPMTRTLLEGIACTLEIVRVKVTNPPYPAILDPADPKGFYTFMDPGEHMIVVATLWRSNEKWVIDITGCQFGFKGALFPFEKYITEKHCTIIGTLGSYTQNETWDQENIMSLLGSPPPEQRAFIAKEMEDRRHFAALVKEHVNRSLIEGSDAEFEAKVVDFSQKVKTHMSSC
;
A
#
# COMPACT_ATOMS: atom_id res chain seq x y z
N MET A 1 23.53 20.16 19.17
CA MET A 1 24.32 20.44 17.95
C MET A 1 24.64 19.12 17.29
N VAL A 2 24.50 19.03 15.97
CA VAL A 2 24.84 17.83 15.20
C VAL A 2 26.24 18.04 14.64
N SER A 3 27.16 17.12 14.93
CA SER A 3 28.57 17.24 14.49
C SER A 3 28.80 16.63 13.12
N CYS A 4 29.77 17.19 12.41
CA CYS A 4 30.21 16.75 11.10
C CYS A 4 30.87 15.38 11.23
N THR A 5 30.39 14.39 10.48
CA THR A 5 30.91 13.02 10.50
C THR A 5 32.39 12.95 10.11
N ASN A 6 32.88 13.92 9.34
CA ASN A 6 34.28 13.98 8.91
C ASN A 6 35.19 14.75 9.88
N CYS A 7 34.82 15.97 10.29
CA CYS A 7 35.71 16.89 11.00
C CYS A 7 35.24 17.31 12.42
N GLY A 8 34.07 16.86 12.87
CA GLY A 8 33.54 17.15 14.20
C GLY A 8 32.92 18.54 14.41
N LEU A 9 33.08 19.47 13.45
CA LEU A 9 32.46 20.81 13.50
C LEU A 9 30.93 20.78 13.36
N ASP A 10 30.24 21.88 13.64
CA ASP A 10 28.79 21.96 13.47
C ASP A 10 28.36 21.66 12.02
N ALA A 11 27.32 20.84 11.88
CA ALA A 11 26.94 20.22 10.61
C ALA A 11 25.44 20.40 10.30
N PRO A 12 25.07 21.46 9.57
CA PRO A 12 23.68 21.70 9.20
C PRO A 12 23.21 20.81 8.02
N LEU A 13 24.14 20.24 7.24
CA LEU A 13 23.80 19.50 6.02
C LEU A 13 23.67 18.01 6.31
N ARG A 14 22.49 17.43 6.09
CA ARG A 14 22.30 15.97 6.10
C ARG A 14 22.46 15.40 4.70
N CYS A 15 22.99 14.18 4.59
CA CYS A 15 23.08 13.51 3.29
C CYS A 15 21.70 13.26 2.68
N ALA A 16 21.42 13.90 1.54
CA ALA A 16 20.13 13.79 0.85
C ALA A 16 19.80 12.35 0.40
N GLY A 17 20.82 11.51 0.21
CA GLY A 17 20.67 10.12 -0.23
C GLY A 17 20.11 9.19 0.85
N CYS A 18 20.49 9.41 2.12
CA CYS A 18 20.05 8.55 3.24
C CYS A 18 19.06 9.22 4.19
N LYS A 19 18.93 10.56 4.16
CA LYS A 19 17.95 11.28 4.97
C LYS A 19 16.53 10.82 4.62
N GLY A 20 15.75 10.48 5.65
CA GLY A 20 14.35 10.05 5.52
C GLY A 20 14.17 8.60 5.10
N ALA A 21 15.23 7.79 5.10
CA ALA A 21 15.09 6.35 4.95
C ALA A 21 14.43 5.74 6.20
N PRO A 22 13.50 4.79 6.06
CA PRO A 22 12.92 4.10 7.21
C PRO A 22 13.96 3.20 7.91
N SER A 23 13.87 3.11 9.22
CA SER A 23 14.71 2.20 10.03
C SER A 23 14.22 0.76 9.90
N TYR A 24 15.16 -0.19 9.79
CA TYR A 24 14.84 -1.61 9.78
C TYR A 24 14.85 -2.18 11.21
N ASN A 25 15.95 -1.93 11.93
CA ASN A 25 16.07 -2.21 13.36
C ASN A 25 15.93 -0.94 14.20
N ASP A 26 15.56 -1.07 15.48
CA ASP A 26 15.51 0.08 16.39
C ASP A 26 16.89 0.71 16.57
N GLY A 27 16.94 2.04 16.59
CA GLY A 27 18.19 2.81 16.68
C GLY A 27 19.03 2.84 15.40
N GLU A 28 18.58 2.20 14.32
CA GLU A 28 19.29 2.21 13.05
C GLU A 28 18.94 3.48 12.25
N GLU A 29 19.63 4.57 12.57
CA GLU A 29 19.61 5.81 11.78
C GLU A 29 21.01 6.13 11.26
N LEU A 30 21.13 6.30 9.94
CA LEU A 30 22.36 6.83 9.36
C LEU A 30 22.35 8.35 9.46
N ASN A 31 22.78 8.87 10.61
CA ASN A 31 22.83 10.30 10.91
C ASN A 31 24.09 11.00 10.38
N ALA A 32 24.46 10.68 9.14
CA ALA A 32 25.58 11.34 8.47
C ALA A 32 25.24 12.80 8.16
N SER A 33 25.95 13.70 8.84
CA SER A 33 25.79 15.15 8.71
C SER A 33 27.16 15.76 8.44
N TYR A 34 27.20 16.81 7.64
CA TYR A 34 28.43 17.45 7.19
C TYR A 34 28.32 18.97 7.31
N CYS A 35 29.44 19.61 7.61
CA CYS A 35 29.53 21.08 7.53
C CYS A 35 29.56 21.58 6.07
N SER A 36 30.04 20.74 5.14
CA SER A 36 30.17 21.09 3.72
C SER A 36 30.13 19.86 2.80
N ARG A 37 29.97 20.10 1.49
CA ARG A 37 30.03 19.04 0.47
C ARG A 37 31.42 18.41 0.35
N GLU A 38 32.46 19.16 0.67
CA GLU A 38 33.86 18.71 0.68
C GLU A 38 34.07 17.67 1.76
N CYS A 39 33.59 17.93 2.99
CA CYS A 39 33.62 16.94 4.07
C CYS A 39 32.84 15.67 3.72
N GLN A 40 31.70 15.80 3.03
CA GLN A 40 30.96 14.64 2.53
C GLN A 40 31.75 13.83 1.49
N LYS A 41 32.44 14.50 0.56
CA LYS A 41 33.28 13.82 -0.45
C LYS A 41 34.44 13.08 0.19
N VAL A 42 35.06 13.65 1.23
CA VAL A 42 36.15 13.01 1.97
C VAL A 42 35.66 11.77 2.72
N ASP A 43 34.50 11.83 3.38
CA ASP A 43 33.92 10.67 4.09
C ASP A 43 33.25 9.65 3.15
N TRP A 44 33.04 10.00 1.88
CA TRP A 44 32.29 9.17 0.93
C TRP A 44 32.78 7.71 0.84
N PRO A 45 34.09 7.38 0.84
CA PRO A 45 34.53 5.99 0.82
C PRO A 45 33.99 5.16 1.99
N ARG A 46 33.82 5.76 3.18
CA ARG A 46 33.27 5.10 4.38
C ARG A 46 31.74 5.10 4.37
N HIS A 47 31.14 6.22 3.94
CA HIS A 47 29.70 6.43 3.97
C HIS A 47 28.93 5.69 2.85
N LYS A 48 29.54 5.50 1.68
CA LYS A 48 28.89 5.06 0.43
C LYS A 48 28.07 3.78 0.59
N THR A 49 28.61 2.76 1.25
CA THR A 49 27.93 1.47 1.40
C THR A 49 26.67 1.58 2.26
N ALA A 50 26.77 2.25 3.41
CA ALA A 50 25.61 2.50 4.28
C ALA A 50 24.59 3.42 3.60
N CYS A 51 25.04 4.46 2.91
CA CYS A 51 24.18 5.37 2.15
C CYS A 51 23.37 4.63 1.07
N ARG A 52 23.96 3.64 0.38
CA ARG A 52 23.26 2.85 -0.64
C ARG A 52 22.12 2.02 -0.06
N LYS A 53 22.32 1.39 1.10
CA LYS A 53 21.24 0.66 1.80
C LYS A 53 20.10 1.59 2.18
N MET A 54 20.42 2.75 2.76
CA MET A 54 19.39 3.74 3.14
C MET A 54 18.66 4.31 1.92
N LYS A 55 19.35 4.57 0.80
CA LYS A 55 18.71 5.01 -0.45
C LYS A 55 17.75 3.95 -1.00
N GLU A 56 18.10 2.67 -0.89
CA GLU A 56 17.23 1.56 -1.29
C GLU A 56 15.95 1.51 -0.42
N ARG A 57 16.10 1.58 0.91
CA ARG A 57 14.97 1.69 1.85
C ARG A 57 14.09 2.91 1.58
N LYS A 58 14.69 4.08 1.30
CA LYS A 58 13.97 5.30 0.94
C LYS A 58 13.18 5.13 -0.37
N SER A 59 13.77 4.47 -1.35
CA SER A 59 13.10 4.19 -2.64
C SER A 59 11.92 3.24 -2.46
N LEU A 60 12.08 2.21 -1.63
CA LEU A 60 10.99 1.31 -1.22
C LEU A 60 9.86 2.08 -0.53
N LEU A 61 10.17 2.94 0.45
CA LEU A 61 9.17 3.77 1.13
C LEU A 61 8.39 4.65 0.15
N ARG A 62 9.09 5.33 -0.76
CA ARG A 62 8.45 6.16 -1.77
C ARG A 62 7.54 5.36 -2.70
N ALA A 63 7.96 4.17 -3.13
CA ALA A 63 7.12 3.27 -3.91
C ALA A 63 5.84 2.90 -3.15
N VAL A 64 5.96 2.51 -1.87
CA VAL A 64 4.79 2.15 -1.04
C VAL A 64 3.85 3.33 -0.81
N MET A 65 4.38 4.52 -0.56
CA MET A 65 3.57 5.74 -0.42
C MET A 65 2.79 6.04 -1.71
N LEU A 66 3.44 5.93 -2.88
CA LEU A 66 2.79 6.15 -4.16
C LEU A 66 1.72 5.07 -4.44
N LEU A 67 2.00 3.79 -4.15
CA LEU A 67 1.04 2.69 -4.27
C LEU A 67 -0.20 2.93 -3.39
N LYS A 68 0.01 3.35 -2.14
CA LYS A 68 -1.09 3.67 -1.20
C LYS A 68 -1.94 4.83 -1.71
N ALA A 69 -1.32 5.95 -2.09
CA ALA A 69 -2.03 7.13 -2.59
C ALA A 69 -2.80 6.84 -3.88
N THR A 70 -2.22 6.05 -4.77
CA THR A 70 -2.86 5.55 -6.00
C THR A 70 -4.10 4.76 -5.68
N MET A 71 -4.01 3.79 -4.75
CA MET A 71 -5.15 2.94 -4.43
C MET A 71 -6.24 3.69 -3.66
N VAL A 72 -5.87 4.64 -2.78
CA VAL A 72 -6.84 5.55 -2.14
C VAL A 72 -7.60 6.31 -3.22
N SER A 73 -6.89 6.95 -4.16
CA SER A 73 -7.49 7.72 -5.26
C SER A 73 -8.40 6.87 -6.16
N HIS A 74 -7.94 5.66 -6.50
CA HIS A 74 -8.75 4.69 -7.23
C HIS A 74 -10.04 4.37 -6.47
N ARG A 75 -9.97 4.06 -5.16
CA ARG A 75 -11.14 3.68 -4.35
C ARG A 75 -12.09 4.84 -4.06
N GLU A 76 -11.58 6.06 -3.99
CA GLU A 76 -12.43 7.25 -3.89
C GLU A 76 -13.27 7.46 -5.15
N ALA A 77 -12.72 7.21 -6.33
CA ALA A 77 -13.44 7.31 -7.60
C ALA A 77 -14.35 6.10 -7.85
N GLN A 78 -13.94 4.91 -7.40
CA GLN A 78 -14.56 3.63 -7.74
C GLN A 78 -15.04 2.90 -6.48
N TYR A 79 -15.79 3.57 -5.61
CA TYR A 79 -16.37 2.97 -4.41
C TYR A 79 -17.62 2.16 -4.74
N ASN A 80 -17.91 1.12 -3.97
CA ASN A 80 -18.99 0.18 -4.28
C ASN A 80 -19.80 -0.27 -3.06
N TRP A 81 -19.56 0.35 -1.90
CA TRP A 81 -20.37 0.12 -0.70
C TRP A 81 -21.33 1.29 -0.52
N ASN A 82 -22.61 0.99 -0.27
CA ASN A 82 -23.60 2.01 0.08
C ASN A 82 -23.45 2.41 1.56
N LEU A 83 -22.33 3.06 1.85
CA LEU A 83 -21.95 3.53 3.18
C LEU A 83 -22.77 4.75 3.55
N ILE A 84 -23.50 4.67 4.66
CA ILE A 84 -24.39 5.72 5.16
C ILE A 84 -23.87 6.39 6.43
N LYS A 85 -22.96 5.73 7.16
CA LYS A 85 -22.33 6.30 8.36
C LYS A 85 -21.00 5.63 8.65
N ILE A 86 -20.04 6.44 9.11
CA ILE A 86 -18.81 5.97 9.76
C ILE A 86 -18.94 6.33 11.24
N GLU A 87 -18.96 5.32 12.11
CA GLU A 87 -19.21 5.48 13.54
C GLU A 87 -18.00 4.96 14.33
N PRO A 88 -17.09 5.85 14.75
CA PRO A 88 -16.00 5.51 15.64
C PRO A 88 -16.56 5.04 16.99
N ARG A 89 -15.99 3.97 17.53
CA ARG A 89 -16.24 3.47 18.88
C ARG A 89 -14.91 3.32 19.59
N GLU A 90 -14.93 3.01 20.89
CA GLU A 90 -13.70 2.90 21.68
C GLU A 90 -12.70 1.88 21.09
N LYS A 91 -13.18 0.72 20.61
CA LYS A 91 -12.34 -0.40 20.17
C LYS A 91 -12.48 -0.77 18.70
N SER A 92 -13.33 -0.09 17.93
CA SER A 92 -13.58 -0.44 16.54
C SER A 92 -14.20 0.71 15.75
N LEU A 93 -14.10 0.63 14.43
CA LEU A 93 -14.77 1.54 13.51
C LEU A 93 -15.97 0.84 12.87
N ILE A 94 -17.19 1.29 13.15
CA ILE A 94 -18.39 0.72 12.56
C ILE A 94 -18.71 1.44 11.24
N LEU A 95 -18.78 0.67 10.16
CA LEU A 95 -19.12 1.11 8.82
C LEU A 95 -20.57 0.70 8.54
N LYS A 96 -21.51 1.64 8.73
CA LYS A 96 -22.94 1.35 8.53
C LYS A 96 -23.30 1.42 7.06
N LEU A 97 -23.87 0.34 6.56
CA LEU A 97 -24.34 0.17 5.20
C LEU A 97 -25.86 0.29 5.13
N SER A 98 -26.35 0.83 4.03
CA SER A 98 -27.78 0.80 3.74
C SER A 98 -28.27 -0.64 3.57
N ARG A 99 -29.40 -0.98 4.19
CA ARG A 99 -30.09 -2.26 3.99
C ARG A 99 -30.85 -2.35 2.67
N LYS A 100 -31.04 -1.22 1.97
CA LYS A 100 -31.70 -1.20 0.66
C LYS A 100 -30.83 -1.94 -0.35
N ARG A 101 -31.39 -2.92 -1.07
CA ARG A 101 -30.69 -3.60 -2.17
C ARG A 101 -30.22 -2.56 -3.17
N CYS A 102 -28.93 -2.48 -3.42
CA CYS A 102 -28.42 -1.82 -4.61
C CYS A 102 -28.63 -2.78 -5.79
N SER A 103 -29.50 -2.42 -6.72
CA SER A 103 -29.37 -2.79 -8.14
C SER A 103 -27.91 -2.53 -8.57
N PRO A 104 -27.33 -3.31 -9.52
CA PRO A 104 -25.88 -3.48 -9.61
C PRO A 104 -25.20 -2.11 -9.55
N PRO A 105 -24.45 -1.80 -8.48
CA PRO A 105 -24.05 -0.44 -8.25
C PRO A 105 -23.01 -0.13 -9.31
N LYS A 106 -23.36 0.77 -10.23
CA LYS A 106 -22.34 1.58 -10.88
C LYS A 106 -21.40 2.08 -9.79
N PRO A 107 -20.09 2.04 -10.00
CA PRO A 107 -19.15 2.63 -9.06
C PRO A 107 -19.63 4.03 -8.64
N ILE A 108 -19.68 4.26 -7.33
CA ILE A 108 -20.02 5.55 -6.75
C ILE A 108 -18.75 6.20 -6.20
N LYS A 109 -18.78 7.52 -6.04
CA LYS A 109 -17.72 8.20 -5.29
C LYS A 109 -17.80 7.85 -3.82
N PHE A 110 -16.65 7.80 -3.15
CA PHE A 110 -16.62 7.68 -1.70
C PHE A 110 -17.36 8.88 -1.06
N PRO A 111 -18.24 8.65 -0.06
CA PRO A 111 -18.99 9.72 0.58
C PRO A 111 -18.11 10.49 1.57
N ASP A 112 -17.29 11.42 1.07
CA ASP A 112 -16.30 12.19 1.86
C ASP A 112 -16.91 12.93 3.07
N HIS A 113 -18.18 13.31 3.00
CA HIS A 113 -18.86 13.98 4.10
C HIS A 113 -19.06 13.10 5.36
N LEU A 114 -18.84 11.78 5.28
CA LEU A 114 -19.02 10.87 6.42
C LEU A 114 -17.85 10.89 7.41
N THR A 115 -16.68 11.38 7.03
CA THR A 115 -15.52 11.50 7.93
C THR A 115 -14.49 12.48 7.40
N SER A 116 -13.93 13.32 8.28
CA SER A 116 -12.71 14.09 8.02
C SER A 116 -11.44 13.38 8.53
N ASN A 117 -11.59 12.30 9.31
CA ASN A 117 -10.46 11.51 9.81
C ASN A 117 -9.93 10.59 8.69
N VAL A 118 -8.66 10.78 8.33
CA VAL A 118 -7.97 10.06 7.26
C VAL A 118 -7.84 8.55 7.56
N GLU A 119 -7.52 8.18 8.81
CA GLU A 119 -7.40 6.77 9.21
C GLU A 119 -8.75 6.04 9.06
N HIS A 120 -9.86 6.68 9.47
CA HIS A 120 -11.20 6.13 9.30
C HIS A 120 -11.61 6.02 7.84
N LYS A 121 -11.27 7.03 7.02
CA LYS A 121 -11.53 7.03 5.59
C LYS A 121 -10.83 5.86 4.91
N GLU A 122 -9.53 5.71 5.15
CA GLU A 122 -8.75 4.61 4.56
C GLU A 122 -9.26 3.24 5.01
N ALA A 123 -9.58 3.06 6.29
CA ALA A 123 -10.15 1.83 6.80
C ALA A 123 -11.48 1.48 6.09
N ALA A 124 -12.31 2.49 5.79
CA ALA A 124 -13.55 2.33 5.02
C ALA A 124 -13.31 2.03 3.53
N LEU A 125 -12.29 2.64 2.91
CA LEU A 125 -11.92 2.40 1.51
C LEU A 125 -11.37 0.99 1.28
N PHE A 126 -10.62 0.46 2.25
CA PHE A 126 -9.85 -0.78 2.14
C PHE A 126 -10.46 -1.99 2.83
N LYS A 127 -11.60 -1.85 3.51
CA LYS A 127 -12.27 -3.00 4.12
C LYS A 127 -12.57 -4.08 3.08
N ARG A 128 -12.07 -5.30 3.32
CA ARG A 128 -12.19 -6.46 2.40
C ARG A 128 -11.53 -6.28 1.03
N MET A 129 -10.49 -5.46 0.94
CA MET A 129 -9.80 -5.17 -0.32
C MET A 129 -8.45 -5.85 -0.48
N GLY A 130 -8.03 -6.74 0.43
CA GLY A 130 -6.68 -7.34 0.44
C GLY A 130 -6.29 -7.96 -0.92
N LEU A 131 -7.01 -8.99 -1.37
CA LEU A 131 -6.72 -9.67 -2.64
C LEU A 131 -6.84 -8.74 -3.86
N LYS A 132 -7.93 -7.95 -3.89
CA LYS A 132 -8.20 -7.03 -5.01
C LYS A 132 -7.11 -5.98 -5.15
N THR A 133 -6.63 -5.43 -4.03
CA THR A 133 -5.55 -4.43 -4.03
C THR A 133 -4.25 -5.04 -4.56
N LEU A 134 -3.94 -6.29 -4.20
CA LEU A 134 -2.79 -7.01 -4.76
C LEU A 134 -2.92 -7.19 -6.28
N CYS A 135 -4.09 -7.56 -6.80
CA CYS A 135 -4.26 -7.73 -8.23
C CYS A 135 -4.15 -6.38 -8.97
N VAL A 136 -4.91 -5.39 -8.53
CA VAL A 136 -4.96 -4.06 -9.16
C VAL A 136 -3.61 -3.35 -9.15
N LEU A 137 -2.83 -3.45 -8.06
CA LEU A 137 -1.52 -2.81 -7.95
C LEU A 137 -0.35 -3.68 -8.43
N GLY A 138 -0.60 -4.92 -8.86
CA GLY A 138 0.46 -5.88 -9.21
C GLY A 138 1.47 -5.35 -10.22
N PRO A 139 1.03 -4.94 -11.43
CA PRO A 139 1.93 -4.38 -12.44
C PRO A 139 2.70 -3.15 -11.93
N MET A 140 2.00 -2.21 -11.28
CA MET A 140 2.60 -0.99 -10.75
C MET A 140 3.67 -1.27 -9.69
N THR A 141 3.41 -2.21 -8.77
CA THR A 141 4.35 -2.59 -7.71
C THR A 141 5.63 -3.16 -8.30
N ARG A 142 5.51 -4.07 -9.28
CA ARG A 142 6.68 -4.66 -9.94
C ARG A 142 7.50 -3.62 -10.70
N THR A 143 6.86 -2.72 -11.44
CA THR A 143 7.55 -1.65 -12.17
C THR A 143 8.29 -0.69 -11.23
N LEU A 144 7.70 -0.29 -10.11
CA LEU A 144 8.33 0.63 -9.18
C LEU A 144 9.49 0.00 -8.40
N LEU A 145 9.40 -1.30 -8.10
CA LEU A 145 10.39 -2.02 -7.29
C LEU A 145 11.46 -2.75 -8.11
N GLU A 146 11.42 -2.62 -9.45
CA GLU A 146 12.46 -3.14 -10.33
C GLU A 146 13.83 -2.55 -9.97
N GLY A 147 14.81 -3.43 -9.73
CA GLY A 147 16.15 -3.05 -9.31
C GLY A 147 16.25 -2.52 -7.86
N ILE A 148 15.18 -2.62 -7.07
CA ILE A 148 15.15 -2.35 -5.62
C ILE A 148 14.98 -3.66 -4.85
N ALA A 149 13.97 -4.46 -5.22
CA ALA A 149 13.71 -5.76 -4.62
C ALA A 149 14.23 -6.89 -5.51
N CYS A 150 14.86 -7.91 -4.91
CA CYS A 150 15.23 -9.15 -5.58
C CYS A 150 14.09 -10.16 -5.61
N THR A 151 13.21 -10.13 -4.61
CA THR A 151 12.00 -10.96 -4.56
C THR A 151 10.80 -10.13 -4.10
N LEU A 152 9.63 -10.49 -4.64
CA LEU A 152 8.33 -10.03 -4.18
C LEU A 152 7.45 -11.27 -4.02
N GLU A 153 6.98 -11.52 -2.81
CA GLU A 153 6.21 -12.72 -2.46
C GLU A 153 4.86 -12.33 -1.84
N ILE A 154 3.80 -13.06 -2.16
CA ILE A 154 2.52 -12.91 -1.44
C ILE A 154 2.49 -13.88 -0.28
N VAL A 155 2.31 -13.34 0.91
CA VAL A 155 2.21 -14.11 2.15
C VAL A 155 0.79 -13.95 2.72
N ARG A 156 0.18 -15.07 3.11
CA ARG A 156 -1.07 -15.09 3.86
C ARG A 156 -0.75 -15.08 5.34
N VAL A 157 -1.38 -14.16 6.05
CA VAL A 157 -1.26 -14.01 7.50
C VAL A 157 -2.64 -14.03 8.15
N LYS A 158 -2.70 -14.44 9.41
CA LYS A 158 -3.85 -14.28 10.27
C LYS A 158 -3.54 -13.20 11.30
N VAL A 159 -4.30 -12.11 11.26
CA VAL A 159 -4.24 -11.02 12.25
C VAL A 159 -5.05 -11.45 13.47
N THR A 160 -4.39 -11.51 14.62
CA THR A 160 -5.05 -11.74 15.91
C THR A 160 -5.09 -10.42 16.69
N ASN A 161 -6.20 -10.12 17.37
CA ASN A 161 -6.36 -8.91 18.18
C ASN A 161 -6.03 -7.59 17.45
N PRO A 162 -6.72 -7.28 16.33
CA PRO A 162 -6.50 -6.01 15.64
C PRO A 162 -6.76 -4.83 16.59
N PRO A 163 -5.90 -3.79 16.60
CA PRO A 163 -6.01 -2.67 17.54
C PRO A 163 -7.30 -1.85 17.35
N TYR A 164 -7.75 -1.69 16.11
CA TYR A 164 -8.93 -0.89 15.79
C TYR A 164 -9.59 -1.35 14.49
N PRO A 165 -10.25 -2.52 14.47
CA PRO A 165 -10.81 -3.10 13.26
C PRO A 165 -11.99 -2.29 12.72
N ALA A 166 -12.05 -2.16 11.40
CA ALA A 166 -13.25 -1.72 10.69
C ALA A 166 -14.24 -2.89 10.56
N ILE A 167 -15.50 -2.67 10.95
CA ILE A 167 -16.57 -3.67 10.99
C ILE A 167 -17.74 -3.18 10.14
N LEU A 168 -18.25 -4.02 9.24
CA LEU A 168 -19.42 -3.71 8.43
C LEU A 168 -20.70 -3.98 9.23
N ASP A 169 -21.66 -3.06 9.18
CA ASP A 169 -22.98 -3.18 9.83
C ASP A 169 -24.11 -2.83 8.83
N PRO A 170 -24.99 -3.78 8.43
CA PRO A 170 -24.95 -5.18 8.82
C PRO A 170 -23.70 -5.88 8.28
N ALA A 171 -23.33 -6.99 8.94
CA ALA A 171 -22.33 -7.89 8.37
C ALA A 171 -22.76 -8.26 6.94
N ASP A 172 -21.81 -8.28 6.02
CA ASP A 172 -22.07 -8.60 4.62
C ASP A 172 -22.78 -9.96 4.49
N PRO A 173 -24.07 -9.99 4.13
CA PRO A 173 -24.92 -11.18 4.23
C PRO A 173 -24.68 -12.17 3.09
N LYS A 174 -23.86 -11.82 2.09
CA LYS A 174 -23.63 -12.61 0.87
C LYS A 174 -22.16 -12.72 0.48
N GLY A 175 -21.24 -12.28 1.34
CA GLY A 175 -19.86 -12.06 0.94
C GLY A 175 -19.31 -13.31 0.27
N PHE A 176 -18.93 -13.20 -0.99
CA PHE A 176 -18.10 -14.21 -1.65
C PHE A 176 -16.85 -14.56 -0.82
N TYR A 177 -16.46 -13.63 0.08
CA TYR A 177 -15.39 -13.74 1.07
C TYR A 177 -15.83 -14.15 2.49
N THR A 178 -17.10 -14.51 2.75
CA THR A 178 -17.52 -15.08 4.05
C THR A 178 -16.90 -16.46 4.31
N PHE A 179 -16.27 -17.07 3.32
CA PHE A 179 -15.49 -18.30 3.47
C PHE A 179 -14.09 -18.08 4.05
N MET A 180 -13.59 -16.83 4.09
CA MET A 180 -12.30 -16.54 4.71
C MET A 180 -12.48 -16.24 6.19
N ASP A 181 -11.69 -16.92 7.02
CA ASP A 181 -11.67 -16.78 8.47
C ASP A 181 -11.47 -15.29 8.87
N PRO A 182 -12.30 -14.73 9.78
CA PRO A 182 -12.11 -13.38 10.29
C PRO A 182 -10.68 -13.12 10.76
N GLY A 183 -9.97 -12.25 10.04
CA GLY A 183 -8.58 -11.90 10.34
C GLY A 183 -7.56 -12.46 9.34
N GLU A 184 -7.95 -13.33 8.42
CA GLU A 184 -7.09 -13.65 7.28
C GLU A 184 -6.82 -12.41 6.42
N HIS A 185 -5.56 -12.25 6.06
CA HIS A 185 -5.06 -11.11 5.30
C HIS A 185 -3.92 -11.55 4.38
N MET A 186 -3.71 -10.78 3.31
CA MET A 186 -2.61 -11.01 2.37
C MET A 186 -1.73 -9.77 2.30
N ILE A 187 -0.43 -10.00 2.41
CA ILE A 187 0.61 -8.96 2.37
C ILE A 187 1.63 -9.29 1.29
N VAL A 188 2.37 -8.28 0.83
CA VAL A 188 3.54 -8.49 -0.02
C VAL A 188 4.78 -8.41 0.85
N VAL A 189 5.68 -9.39 0.71
CA VAL A 189 7.02 -9.34 1.29
C VAL A 189 8.02 -9.04 0.18
N ALA A 190 8.74 -7.93 0.33
CA ALA A 190 9.82 -7.51 -0.55
C ALA A 190 11.17 -7.80 0.10
N THR A 191 12.04 -8.54 -0.58
CA THR A 191 13.43 -8.72 -0.15
C THR A 191 14.31 -7.75 -0.94
N LEU A 192 15.07 -6.91 -0.25
CA LEU A 192 15.91 -5.88 -0.87
C LEU A 192 17.20 -6.45 -1.46
N TRP A 193 17.58 -5.95 -2.65
CA TRP A 193 18.73 -6.49 -3.41
C TRP A 193 20.07 -6.32 -2.68
N ARG A 194 20.31 -5.18 -2.01
CA ARG A 194 21.64 -4.90 -1.41
C ARG A 194 21.80 -5.35 0.02
N SER A 195 20.72 -5.37 0.79
CA SER A 195 20.76 -5.67 2.22
C SER A 195 20.20 -7.04 2.58
N ASN A 196 19.46 -7.68 1.66
CA ASN A 196 18.67 -8.89 1.94
C ASN A 196 17.62 -8.69 3.06
N GLU A 197 17.29 -7.43 3.37
CA GLU A 197 16.26 -7.08 4.33
C GLU A 197 14.88 -7.43 3.78
N LYS A 198 14.03 -7.99 4.64
CA LYS A 198 12.64 -8.35 4.31
C LYS A 198 11.68 -7.31 4.83
N TRP A 199 10.90 -6.73 3.93
CA TRP A 199 9.94 -5.68 4.24
C TRP A 199 8.53 -6.11 3.86
N VAL A 200 7.58 -5.84 4.75
CA VAL A 200 6.15 -6.02 4.49
C VAL A 200 5.59 -4.75 3.88
N ILE A 201 4.95 -4.90 2.72
CA ILE A 201 4.09 -3.90 2.10
C ILE A 201 2.65 -4.31 2.35
N ASP A 202 1.95 -3.54 3.18
CA ASP A 202 0.54 -3.74 3.51
C ASP A 202 -0.27 -2.46 3.26
N ILE A 203 -0.74 -2.32 2.01
CA ILE A 203 -1.54 -1.17 1.59
C ILE A 203 -2.91 -1.12 2.30
N THR A 204 -3.42 -2.27 2.76
CA THR A 204 -4.79 -2.39 3.29
C THR A 204 -4.86 -2.67 4.79
N GLY A 205 -3.72 -2.68 5.48
CA GLY A 205 -3.62 -2.98 6.91
C GLY A 205 -4.42 -2.04 7.82
N CYS A 206 -4.71 -0.83 7.35
CA CYS A 206 -5.56 0.13 8.07
C CYS A 206 -6.98 -0.41 8.33
N GLN A 207 -7.46 -1.44 7.62
CA GLN A 207 -8.74 -2.10 7.94
C GLN A 207 -8.73 -2.79 9.32
N PHE A 208 -7.53 -3.05 9.88
CA PHE A 208 -7.30 -3.58 11.22
C PHE A 208 -6.89 -2.50 12.22
N GLY A 209 -6.75 -1.24 11.78
CA GLY A 209 -6.23 -0.14 12.59
C GLY A 209 -4.71 0.01 12.53
N PHE A 210 -4.02 -0.66 11.59
CA PHE A 210 -2.57 -0.49 11.44
C PHE A 210 -2.25 0.88 10.84
N LYS A 211 -1.24 1.55 11.42
CA LYS A 211 -0.73 2.84 10.95
C LYS A 211 0.49 2.62 10.07
N GLY A 212 0.46 3.18 8.85
CA GLY A 212 1.50 2.98 7.84
C GLY A 212 1.22 1.78 6.93
N ALA A 213 2.08 1.62 5.92
CA ALA A 213 1.95 0.56 4.91
C ALA A 213 3.27 -0.17 4.60
N LEU A 214 4.37 0.22 5.25
CA LEU A 214 5.69 -0.39 5.09
C LEU A 214 6.27 -0.71 6.47
N PHE A 215 6.68 -1.96 6.68
CA PHE A 215 7.17 -2.43 7.96
C PHE A 215 8.34 -3.40 7.77
N PRO A 216 9.34 -3.44 8.67
CA PRO A 216 10.26 -4.57 8.73
C PRO A 216 9.50 -5.86 9.02
N PHE A 217 9.87 -6.96 8.36
CA PHE A 217 9.09 -8.20 8.37
C PHE A 217 8.84 -8.75 9.78
N GLU A 218 9.90 -8.93 10.58
CA GLU A 218 9.77 -9.46 11.94
C GLU A 218 8.91 -8.54 12.83
N LYS A 219 9.12 -7.22 12.74
CA LYS A 219 8.32 -6.25 13.49
C LYS A 219 6.85 -6.29 13.10
N TYR A 220 6.55 -6.44 11.82
CA TYR A 220 5.16 -6.59 11.38
C TYR A 220 4.51 -7.83 12.00
N ILE A 221 5.19 -8.98 11.97
CA ILE A 221 4.66 -10.23 12.53
C ILE A 221 4.42 -10.09 14.04
N THR A 222 5.40 -9.58 14.78
CA THR A 222 5.32 -9.48 16.25
C THR A 222 4.37 -8.37 16.70
N GLU A 223 4.54 -7.13 16.23
CA GLU A 223 3.80 -5.97 16.73
C GLU A 223 2.36 -5.91 16.21
N LYS A 224 2.07 -6.54 15.08
CA LYS A 224 0.70 -6.62 14.53
C LYS A 224 -0.02 -7.92 14.88
N HIS A 225 0.61 -8.73 15.74
CA HIS A 225 0.08 -10.02 16.21
C HIS A 225 -0.39 -10.91 15.04
N CYS A 226 0.45 -10.99 14.01
CA CYS A 226 0.19 -11.78 12.82
C CYS A 226 0.79 -13.19 12.97
N THR A 227 0.11 -14.20 12.45
CA THR A 227 0.70 -15.54 12.25
C THR A 227 0.72 -15.85 10.77
N ILE A 228 1.83 -16.39 10.26
CA ILE A 228 1.92 -16.81 8.86
C ILE A 228 1.13 -18.11 8.70
N ILE A 229 0.18 -18.11 7.79
CA ILE A 229 -0.69 -19.27 7.51
C ILE A 229 -0.48 -19.86 6.12
N GLY A 230 0.35 -19.22 5.28
CA GLY A 230 0.77 -19.76 4.00
C GLY A 230 1.50 -18.76 3.12
N THR A 231 2.12 -19.25 2.04
CA THR A 231 2.74 -18.45 0.99
C THR A 231 2.07 -18.78 -0.34
N LEU A 232 1.73 -17.77 -1.13
CA LEU A 232 1.17 -17.94 -2.49
C LEU A 232 2.26 -17.84 -3.57
N GLY A 233 3.52 -17.65 -3.16
CA GLY A 233 4.69 -17.60 -4.02
C GLY A 233 4.95 -16.20 -4.58
N SER A 234 5.65 -16.15 -5.71
CA SER A 234 6.06 -14.91 -6.37
C SER A 234 4.85 -14.04 -6.74
N TYR A 235 4.98 -12.74 -6.52
CA TYR A 235 3.93 -11.75 -6.79
C TYR A 235 3.83 -11.41 -8.29
N THR A 236 3.14 -12.27 -9.05
CA THR A 236 2.99 -12.17 -10.51
C THR A 236 1.58 -11.76 -10.96
N GLN A 237 0.66 -11.58 -10.00
CA GLN A 237 -0.75 -11.28 -10.26
C GLN A 237 -0.89 -9.99 -11.09
N ASN A 238 -1.84 -10.02 -12.02
CA ASN A 238 -2.28 -8.88 -12.82
C ASN A 238 -3.64 -8.39 -12.30
N GLU A 239 -4.13 -7.32 -12.92
CA GLU A 239 -5.34 -6.61 -12.50
C GLU A 239 -6.61 -7.47 -12.54
N THR A 240 -6.69 -8.53 -13.34
CA THR A 240 -7.86 -9.41 -13.46
C THR A 240 -7.68 -10.80 -12.86
N TRP A 241 -6.51 -11.10 -12.28
CA TRP A 241 -6.13 -12.45 -11.87
C TRP A 241 -7.13 -13.11 -10.91
N ASP A 242 -7.58 -12.40 -9.87
CA ASP A 242 -8.54 -12.93 -8.90
C ASP A 242 -9.87 -13.30 -9.56
N GLN A 243 -10.40 -12.45 -10.44
CA GLN A 243 -11.65 -12.69 -11.15
C GLN A 243 -11.55 -13.92 -12.07
N GLU A 244 -10.46 -14.04 -12.81
CA GLU A 244 -10.21 -15.18 -13.72
C GLU A 244 -10.04 -16.50 -12.96
N ASN A 245 -9.30 -16.49 -11.84
CA ASN A 245 -9.09 -17.68 -11.03
C ASN A 245 -10.34 -18.08 -10.24
N ILE A 246 -11.10 -17.11 -9.75
CA ILE A 246 -12.39 -17.36 -9.09
C ILE A 246 -13.38 -18.05 -10.05
N MET A 247 -13.49 -17.56 -11.29
CA MET A 247 -14.36 -18.18 -12.30
C MET A 247 -13.91 -19.60 -12.65
N SER A 248 -12.59 -19.85 -12.62
CA SER A 248 -12.03 -21.18 -12.83
C SER A 248 -12.30 -22.15 -11.66
N LEU A 249 -12.19 -21.67 -10.41
CA LEU A 249 -12.29 -22.49 -9.20
C LEU A 249 -13.73 -22.81 -8.76
N LEU A 250 -14.66 -21.85 -8.90
CA LEU A 250 -16.02 -21.98 -8.36
C LEU A 250 -17.09 -22.24 -9.42
N GLY A 251 -16.67 -22.42 -10.68
CA GLY A 251 -17.57 -22.57 -11.82
C GLY A 251 -18.18 -21.24 -12.28
N SER A 252 -18.97 -21.31 -13.35
CA SER A 252 -19.60 -20.11 -13.94
C SER A 252 -20.60 -19.49 -12.95
N PRO A 253 -20.40 -18.23 -12.53
CA PRO A 253 -21.36 -17.58 -11.66
C PRO A 253 -22.68 -17.30 -12.42
N PRO A 254 -23.79 -17.04 -11.70
CA PRO A 254 -25.06 -16.67 -12.32
C PRO A 254 -24.92 -15.52 -13.33
N PRO A 255 -25.77 -15.43 -14.38
CA PRO A 255 -25.66 -14.41 -15.43
C PRO A 255 -25.53 -12.97 -14.93
N GLU A 256 -26.28 -12.61 -13.89
CA GLU A 256 -26.24 -11.29 -13.24
C GLU A 256 -24.88 -10.99 -12.60
N GLN A 257 -24.23 -11.99 -11.99
CA GLN A 257 -22.89 -11.85 -11.39
C GLN A 257 -21.81 -11.80 -12.47
N ARG A 258 -21.97 -12.53 -13.59
CA ARG A 258 -21.04 -12.47 -14.73
C ARG A 258 -20.95 -11.07 -15.33
N ALA A 259 -22.08 -10.37 -15.49
CA ALA A 259 -22.07 -9.00 -16.01
C ALA A 259 -21.32 -8.03 -15.06
N PHE A 260 -21.49 -8.20 -13.75
CA PHE A 260 -20.75 -7.42 -12.75
C PHE A 260 -19.24 -7.68 -12.81
N ILE A 261 -18.85 -8.96 -12.83
CA ILE A 261 -17.44 -9.37 -12.93
C ILE A 261 -16.82 -8.82 -14.22
N ALA A 262 -17.52 -8.92 -15.36
CA ALA A 262 -17.04 -8.42 -16.63
C ALA A 262 -16.82 -6.90 -16.62
N LYS A 263 -17.75 -6.12 -16.06
CA LYS A 263 -17.60 -4.67 -15.90
C LYS A 263 -16.44 -4.33 -14.95
N GLU A 264 -16.32 -5.04 -13.83
CA GLU A 264 -15.19 -4.84 -12.91
C GLU A 264 -13.85 -5.13 -13.61
N MET A 265 -13.76 -6.18 -14.43
CA MET A 265 -12.55 -6.47 -15.21
C MET A 265 -12.24 -5.38 -16.23
N GLU A 266 -13.25 -4.81 -16.88
CA GLU A 266 -13.10 -3.66 -17.79
C GLU A 266 -12.54 -2.44 -17.05
N ASP A 267 -13.12 -2.06 -15.91
CA ASP A 267 -12.67 -0.92 -15.10
C ASP A 267 -11.23 -1.12 -14.62
N ARG A 268 -10.86 -2.35 -14.24
CA ARG A 268 -9.49 -2.68 -13.83
C ARG A 268 -8.48 -2.61 -14.99
N ARG A 269 -8.87 -3.03 -16.21
CA ARG A 269 -8.04 -2.87 -17.41
C ARG A 269 -7.88 -1.41 -17.81
N HIS A 270 -8.93 -0.61 -17.64
CA HIS A 270 -8.88 0.84 -17.83
C HIS A 270 -7.86 1.48 -16.88
N PHE A 271 -7.87 1.11 -15.60
CA PHE A 271 -6.82 1.51 -14.66
C PHE A 271 -5.42 1.04 -15.07
N ALA A 272 -5.29 -0.22 -15.50
CA ALA A 272 -4.01 -0.77 -15.92
C ALA A 272 -3.42 -0.05 -17.15
N ALA A 273 -4.26 0.48 -18.05
CA ALA A 273 -3.81 1.31 -19.17
C ALA A 273 -3.10 2.60 -18.68
N LEU A 274 -3.69 3.30 -17.69
CA LEU A 274 -3.07 4.47 -17.06
C LEU A 274 -1.72 4.12 -16.41
N VAL A 275 -1.67 2.99 -15.69
CA VAL A 275 -0.43 2.50 -15.08
C VAL A 275 0.63 2.26 -16.14
N LYS A 276 0.28 1.57 -17.23
CA LYS A 276 1.21 1.26 -18.33
C LYS A 276 1.75 2.53 -19.00
N GLU A 277 0.93 3.55 -19.14
CA GLU A 277 1.31 4.80 -19.81
C GLU A 277 2.22 5.67 -18.94
N HIS A 278 1.94 5.76 -17.64
CA HIS A 278 2.56 6.80 -16.79
C HIS A 278 3.47 6.27 -15.68
N VAL A 279 3.37 5.00 -15.29
CA VAL A 279 4.18 4.47 -14.19
C VAL A 279 5.54 4.02 -14.71
N ASN A 280 6.57 4.65 -14.17
CA ASN A 280 7.95 4.18 -14.27
C ASN A 280 8.72 4.63 -13.02
N ARG A 281 9.97 4.18 -12.88
CA ARG A 281 10.79 4.42 -11.69
C ARG A 281 11.10 5.90 -11.41
N SER A 282 11.03 6.77 -12.41
CA SER A 282 11.25 8.21 -12.18
C SER A 282 10.22 8.82 -11.22
N LEU A 283 9.05 8.17 -11.05
CA LEU A 283 8.02 8.63 -10.10
C LEU A 283 8.47 8.59 -8.64
N ILE A 284 9.43 7.74 -8.29
CA ILE A 284 9.96 7.61 -6.91
C ILE A 284 11.33 8.26 -6.73
N GLU A 285 11.86 8.89 -7.77
CA GLU A 285 13.15 9.58 -7.79
C GLU A 285 12.99 11.10 -7.62
N GLY A 286 14.11 11.77 -7.34
CA GLY A 286 14.17 13.21 -7.12
C GLY A 286 14.25 13.60 -5.64
N SER A 287 14.18 14.90 -5.37
CA SER A 287 14.05 15.49 -4.04
C SER A 287 12.75 15.06 -3.36
N ASP A 288 12.63 15.31 -2.05
CA ASP A 288 11.41 14.97 -1.31
C ASP A 288 10.21 15.80 -1.81
N ALA A 289 10.40 17.09 -2.09
CA ALA A 289 9.36 17.96 -2.65
C ALA A 289 8.91 17.53 -4.07
N GLU A 290 9.85 17.14 -4.94
CA GLU A 290 9.51 16.62 -6.28
C GLU A 290 8.71 15.32 -6.18
N PHE A 291 9.07 14.43 -5.25
CA PHE A 291 8.34 13.20 -5.01
C PHE A 291 6.92 13.48 -4.52
N GLU A 292 6.75 14.38 -3.55
CA GLU A 292 5.43 14.77 -3.04
C GLU A 292 4.54 15.36 -4.14
N ALA A 293 5.10 16.22 -4.99
CA ALA A 293 4.38 16.78 -6.14
C ALA A 293 3.93 15.69 -7.13
N LYS A 294 4.80 14.70 -7.42
CA LYS A 294 4.47 13.55 -8.29
C LYS A 294 3.35 12.69 -7.70
N VAL A 295 3.34 12.46 -6.38
CA VAL A 295 2.27 11.71 -5.71
C VAL A 295 0.93 12.43 -5.87
N VAL A 296 0.90 13.76 -5.67
CA VAL A 296 -0.32 14.56 -5.82
C VAL A 296 -0.82 14.55 -7.27
N ASP A 297 0.07 14.82 -8.24
CA ASP A 297 -0.25 14.81 -9.67
C ASP A 297 -0.80 13.45 -10.12
N PHE A 298 -0.10 12.35 -9.79
CA PHE A 298 -0.53 11.02 -10.18
C PHE A 298 -1.85 10.62 -9.50
N SER A 299 -2.05 10.98 -8.23
CA SER A 299 -3.32 10.75 -7.52
C SER A 299 -4.49 11.44 -8.22
N GLN A 300 -4.30 12.69 -8.66
CA GLN A 300 -5.33 13.42 -9.39
C GLN A 300 -5.61 12.79 -10.77
N LYS A 301 -4.56 12.37 -11.49
CA LYS A 301 -4.72 11.62 -12.75
C LYS A 301 -5.54 10.35 -12.57
N VAL A 302 -5.26 9.57 -11.52
CA VAL A 302 -6.05 8.37 -11.19
C VAL A 302 -7.51 8.70 -10.96
N LYS A 303 -7.83 9.73 -10.16
CA LYS A 303 -9.22 10.13 -9.90
C LYS A 303 -9.95 10.53 -11.18
N THR A 304 -9.31 11.34 -12.02
CA THR A 304 -9.90 11.79 -13.29
C THR A 304 -10.11 10.61 -14.25
N HIS A 305 -9.09 9.78 -14.43
CA HIS A 305 -9.12 8.61 -15.32
C HIS A 305 -10.17 7.59 -14.90
N MET A 306 -10.31 7.34 -13.60
CA MET A 306 -11.30 6.38 -13.09
C MET A 306 -12.70 6.97 -12.98
N SER A 307 -12.88 8.30 -13.06
CA SER A 307 -14.21 8.91 -13.07
C SER A 307 -14.90 8.80 -14.43
N SER A 308 -14.19 8.39 -15.49
CA SER A 308 -14.75 8.19 -16.83
C SER A 308 -15.21 6.76 -17.11
N CYS A 309 -15.13 5.85 -16.13
CA CYS A 309 -15.56 4.44 -16.21
C CYS A 309 -17.09 4.26 -16.12
#